data_AF-A0AAC9HI43-F1
#
_entry.id   AF-A0AAC9HI43-F1
#
_cell.length_a   1.000
_cell.length_b   1.000
_cell.length_c   1.000
_cell.angle_alpha   90.00
_cell.angle_beta   90.00
_cell.angle_gamma   90.00
#
_symmetry.space_group_name_H-M   'P 1'
#
loop_
_entity.id
_entity.type
_entity.pdbx_description
1 polymer ?
#
loop_
_entity_poly.entity_id
_entity_poly.type
_entity_poly.pdbx_seq_one_letter_code
_entity_poly.pdbx_strand_id
1 'polypeptide(L)'
;MIDLQKVFYNYLQGSYLQKEVCKNGISLGFLATIMDANIEEYIDDMLKLATEVGEFGCPKCDNYYTANEAKVDNEGCLLCPQCGAKLTSSWCDGCGQDIRYEVPMLDKNGRIICQHCSQ
;
A
#
# COMPACT_ATOMS: atom_id res chain seq x y z
N MET A 1 -20.76 4.54 -13.19
CA MET A 1 -19.98 3.35 -12.80
C MET A 1 -19.53 3.59 -11.38
N ILE A 2 -19.76 2.66 -10.46
CA ILE A 2 -19.31 2.81 -9.06
C ILE A 2 -17.83 2.46 -9.03
N ASP A 3 -17.03 3.32 -8.42
CA ASP A 3 -15.63 3.07 -8.12
C ASP A 3 -15.56 2.20 -6.85
N LEU A 4 -15.51 0.88 -7.04
CA LEU A 4 -15.54 -0.10 -5.96
C LEU A 4 -14.30 -0.02 -5.08
N GLN A 5 -13.13 0.23 -5.66
CA GLN A 5 -11.90 0.48 -4.90
C GLN A 5 -12.10 1.61 -3.89
N LYS A 6 -12.68 2.74 -4.31
CA LYS A 6 -12.97 3.86 -3.39
C LYS A 6 -13.99 3.50 -2.32
N VAL A 7 -14.99 2.67 -2.65
CA VAL A 7 -15.95 2.14 -1.67
C VAL A 7 -15.24 1.29 -0.62
N PHE A 8 -14.36 0.36 -1.03
CA PHE A 8 -13.58 -0.47 -0.12
C PHE A 8 -12.61 0.34 0.73
N TYR A 9 -11.93 1.32 0.14
CA TYR A 9 -11.05 2.22 0.90
C TYR A 9 -11.81 2.92 2.03
N ASN A 10 -12.97 3.50 1.73
CA ASN A 10 -13.81 4.16 2.74
C ASN A 10 -14.36 3.18 3.78
N TYR A 11 -14.69 1.94 3.37
CA TYR A 11 -15.09 0.89 4.31
C TYR A 11 -13.96 0.52 5.28
N LEU A 12 -12.73 0.41 4.77
CA LEU A 12 -11.56 0.09 5.58
C LEU A 12 -11.23 1.23 6.56
N GLN A 13 -11.40 2.49 6.15
CA GLN A 13 -11.21 3.64 7.03
C GLN A 13 -12.17 3.60 8.24
N GLY A 14 -11.61 3.50 9.45
CA GLY A 14 -12.37 3.42 10.69
C GLY A 14 -12.90 2.03 11.04
N SER A 15 -12.66 1.03 10.20
CA SER A 15 -12.97 -0.37 10.52
C SER A 15 -11.98 -0.97 11.53
N TYR A 16 -12.35 -2.10 12.14
CA TYR A 16 -11.41 -2.88 12.96
C TYR A 16 -10.22 -3.38 12.14
N LEU A 17 -10.42 -3.62 10.84
CA LEU A 17 -9.40 -4.11 9.91
C LEU A 17 -8.28 -3.10 9.68
N GLN A 18 -8.56 -1.79 9.78
CA GLN A 18 -7.53 -0.77 9.59
C GLN A 18 -6.29 -1.02 10.45
N LYS A 19 -6.49 -1.40 11.73
CA LYS A 19 -5.37 -1.68 12.63
C LYS A 19 -4.58 -2.92 12.20
N GLU A 20 -5.28 -3.97 11.76
CA GLU A 20 -4.63 -5.21 11.33
C GLU A 20 -3.88 -5.01 10.00
N VAL A 21 -4.46 -4.25 9.08
CA VAL A 21 -3.82 -3.86 7.81
C VAL A 21 -2.51 -3.11 8.07
N CYS A 22 -2.56 -2.06 8.91
CA CYS A 22 -1.34 -1.32 9.25
C CYS A 22 -0.31 -2.18 9.97
N LYS A 23 -0.73 -3.10 10.83
CA LYS A 23 0.16 -4.03 11.55
C LYS A 23 0.90 -4.98 10.60
N ASN A 24 0.30 -5.35 9.47
CA ASN A 24 0.94 -6.16 8.44
C ASN A 24 1.77 -5.33 7.44
N GLY A 25 1.91 -4.02 7.65
CA GLY A 25 2.71 -3.15 6.78
C GLY A 25 2.11 -2.98 5.39
N ILE A 26 0.77 -3.06 5.29
CA ILE A 26 0.00 -2.89 4.06
C ILE A 26 -0.72 -1.54 4.10
N SER A 27 -0.77 -0.83 2.98
CA SER A 27 -1.59 0.37 2.85
C SER A 27 -3.08 0.02 2.70
N LEU A 28 -3.96 0.90 3.18
CA LEU A 28 -5.40 0.73 2.96
C LEU A 28 -5.75 0.75 1.47
N GLY A 29 -5.01 1.54 0.69
CA GLY A 29 -5.18 1.63 -0.76
C GLY A 29 -4.87 0.32 -1.48
N PHE A 30 -3.78 -0.33 -1.09
CA PHE A 30 -3.42 -1.61 -1.66
C PHE A 30 -4.43 -2.70 -1.29
N LEU A 31 -4.86 -2.78 -0.02
CA LEU A 31 -5.90 -3.75 0.34
C LEU A 31 -7.21 -3.49 -0.42
N ALA A 32 -7.65 -2.23 -0.54
CA ALA A 32 -8.86 -1.90 -1.31
C ALA A 32 -8.77 -2.38 -2.77
N THR A 33 -7.58 -2.37 -3.36
CA THR A 33 -7.33 -2.90 -4.71
C THR A 33 -7.45 -4.42 -4.74
N ILE A 34 -6.88 -5.11 -3.76
CA ILE A 34 -7.00 -6.57 -3.65
C ILE A 34 -8.47 -6.97 -3.43
N MET A 35 -9.23 -6.20 -2.64
CA MET A 35 -10.65 -6.42 -2.43
C MET A 35 -11.47 -6.22 -3.71
N ASP A 36 -11.16 -5.19 -4.50
CA ASP A 36 -11.80 -4.96 -5.79
C ASP A 36 -11.53 -6.09 -6.77
N ALA A 37 -10.30 -6.60 -6.82
CA ALA A 37 -9.91 -7.70 -7.69
C ALA A 37 -10.45 -9.08 -7.25
N ASN A 38 -10.83 -9.25 -5.98
CA ASN A 38 -11.20 -10.53 -5.37
C ASN A 38 -12.52 -10.46 -4.61
N ILE A 39 -13.52 -9.74 -5.13
CA ILE A 39 -14.78 -9.43 -4.42
C ILE A 39 -15.56 -10.66 -3.89
N GLU A 40 -15.31 -11.84 -4.43
CA GLU A 40 -15.97 -13.10 -4.03
C GLU A 40 -15.28 -13.79 -2.83
N GLU A 41 -14.10 -13.33 -2.42
CA GLU A 41 -13.30 -13.93 -1.35
C GLU A 41 -13.63 -13.35 0.03
N TYR A 42 -13.15 -14.01 1.09
CA TYR A 42 -13.24 -13.46 2.44
C TYR A 42 -12.17 -12.38 2.67
N ILE A 43 -12.53 -11.33 3.41
CA ILE A 43 -11.63 -10.19 3.65
C ILE A 43 -10.32 -10.63 4.35
N ASP A 44 -10.39 -11.64 5.23
CA ASP A 44 -9.20 -12.19 5.89
C ASP A 44 -8.24 -12.86 4.89
N ASP A 45 -8.79 -13.55 3.88
CA ASP A 45 -8.00 -14.17 2.81
C ASP A 45 -7.38 -13.10 1.89
N MET A 46 -8.11 -12.02 1.62
CA MET A 46 -7.59 -10.87 0.87
C MET A 46 -6.45 -10.16 1.61
N LEU A 47 -6.55 -10.01 2.95
CA LEU A 47 -5.47 -9.46 3.77
C LEU A 47 -4.24 -10.36 3.76
N LYS A 48 -4.44 -11.68 3.85
CA LYS A 48 -3.36 -12.65 3.72
C LYS A 48 -2.69 -12.54 2.36
N LEU A 49 -3.46 -12.50 1.27
CA LEU A 49 -2.96 -12.32 -0.08
C LEU A 49 -2.17 -11.02 -0.23
N ALA A 50 -2.67 -9.91 0.31
CA ALA A 50 -1.96 -8.62 0.28
C ALA A 50 -0.61 -8.71 0.98
N THR A 51 -0.54 -9.40 2.13
CA THR A 51 0.71 -9.63 2.87
C THR A 51 1.69 -10.49 2.07
N GLU A 52 1.20 -11.56 1.42
CA GLU A 52 2.04 -12.48 0.65
C GLU A 52 2.58 -11.87 -0.66
N VAL A 53 1.78 -11.04 -1.33
CA VAL A 53 2.17 -10.39 -2.59
C VAL A 53 3.08 -9.19 -2.34
N GLY A 54 2.83 -8.44 -1.26
CA GLY A 54 3.55 -7.21 -0.96
C GLY A 54 3.12 -6.04 -1.85
N GLU A 55 3.21 -4.84 -1.31
CA GLU A 55 2.79 -3.61 -2.00
C GLU A 55 3.95 -2.93 -2.73
N PHE A 56 5.13 -2.95 -2.11
CA PHE A 56 6.24 -2.07 -2.47
C PHE A 56 7.23 -2.80 -3.38
N GLY A 57 7.21 -2.45 -4.67
CA GLY A 57 8.07 -3.02 -5.68
C GLY A 57 9.50 -2.47 -5.63
N CYS A 58 10.49 -3.34 -5.80
CA CYS A 58 11.89 -2.96 -5.94
C CYS A 58 12.31 -2.86 -7.42
N PRO A 59 12.81 -1.70 -7.90
CA PRO A 59 13.18 -1.50 -9.30
C PRO A 59 14.45 -2.26 -9.74
N LYS A 60 15.16 -2.92 -8.82
CA LYS A 60 16.41 -3.65 -9.11
C LYS A 60 16.29 -5.16 -8.96
N CYS A 61 15.45 -5.63 -8.05
CA CYS A 61 15.36 -7.04 -7.69
C CYS A 61 14.08 -7.70 -8.24
N ASP A 62 13.15 -6.93 -8.79
CA ASP A 62 11.84 -7.39 -9.28
C ASP A 62 11.01 -8.15 -8.21
N ASN A 63 11.29 -7.84 -6.95
CA ASN A 63 10.59 -8.38 -5.78
C ASN A 63 9.71 -7.30 -5.16
N TYR A 64 8.63 -7.73 -4.52
CA TYR A 64 7.68 -6.91 -3.78
C TYR A 64 7.80 -7.19 -2.29
N TYR A 65 7.49 -6.18 -1.49
CA TYR A 65 7.64 -6.22 -0.04
C TYR A 65 6.47 -5.52 0.65
N THR A 66 6.16 -5.92 1.87
CA THR A 66 5.39 -5.13 2.82
C THR A 66 6.28 -4.04 3.45
N ALA A 67 5.69 -3.03 4.06
CA ALA A 67 6.46 -2.01 4.80
C ALA A 67 7.24 -2.62 5.98
N ASN A 68 6.77 -3.74 6.54
CA ASN A 68 7.43 -4.44 7.64
C ASN A 68 8.72 -5.15 7.21
N GLU A 69 8.82 -5.56 5.95
CA GLU A 69 10.00 -6.23 5.40
C GLU A 69 11.04 -5.23 4.86
N ALA A 70 10.61 -4.00 4.61
CA ALA A 70 11.48 -2.94 4.12
C ALA A 70 12.43 -2.40 5.19
N LYS A 71 13.59 -1.91 4.75
CA LYS A 71 14.45 -1.05 5.58
C LYS A 71 13.94 0.40 5.49
N VAL A 72 14.31 1.24 6.44
CA VAL A 72 13.95 2.68 6.44
C VAL A 72 15.21 3.53 6.46
N ASP A 73 15.30 4.53 5.57
CA ASP A 73 16.41 5.50 5.59
C ASP A 73 16.17 6.67 6.56
N ASN A 74 17.14 7.58 6.68
CA ASN A 74 17.04 8.73 7.59
C ASN A 74 15.96 9.74 7.19
N GLU A 75 15.41 9.64 5.96
CA GLU A 75 14.34 10.47 5.44
C GLU A 75 12.96 9.80 5.61
N GLY A 76 12.92 8.57 6.17
CA GLY A 76 11.71 7.79 6.32
C GLY A 76 11.30 7.02 5.06
N CYS A 77 12.15 6.95 4.02
CA CYS A 77 11.83 6.21 2.80
C CYS A 77 11.99 4.70 3.01
N LEU A 78 11.08 3.92 2.44
CA LEU A 78 11.20 2.46 2.38
C LEU A 78 12.27 2.05 1.37
N LEU A 79 13.20 1.20 1.82
CA LEU A 79 14.31 0.66 1.05
C LEU A 79 14.20 -0.86 0.92
N CYS A 80 14.57 -1.36 -0.25
CA CYS A 80 14.70 -2.79 -0.50
C CYS A 80 15.67 -3.43 0.50
N PRO A 81 15.27 -4.49 1.22
CA PRO A 81 16.13 -5.13 2.21
C PRO A 81 17.37 -5.79 1.58
N GLN A 82 17.29 -6.18 0.30
CA GLN A 82 18.36 -6.87 -0.42
C GLN A 82 19.38 -5.92 -1.06
N CYS A 83 18.92 -4.91 -1.81
CA CYS A 83 19.82 -4.06 -2.61
C CYS A 83 19.87 -2.59 -2.18
N GLY A 84 19.08 -2.19 -1.18
CA GLY A 84 19.04 -0.80 -0.66
C GLY A 84 18.44 0.24 -1.61
N ALA A 85 17.81 -0.16 -2.73
CA ALA A 85 17.11 0.78 -3.61
C ALA A 85 15.80 1.25 -2.96
N LYS A 86 15.41 2.52 -3.19
CA LYS A 86 14.10 3.02 -2.76
C LYS A 86 12.98 2.19 -3.40
N LEU A 87 12.03 1.76 -2.59
CA LEU A 87 10.86 1.01 -3.05
C LEU A 87 9.79 1.97 -3.57
N THR A 88 8.93 1.49 -4.46
CA THR A 88 7.82 2.25 -5.05
C THR A 88 6.50 1.53 -4.81
N SER A 89 5.42 2.27 -4.53
CA SER A 89 4.05 1.73 -4.54
C SER A 89 3.29 2.22 -5.77
N SER A 90 2.35 1.40 -6.20
CA SER A 90 1.37 1.73 -7.25
C SER A 90 0.14 2.44 -6.70
N TRP A 91 -0.03 2.51 -5.38
CA TRP A 91 -1.26 2.96 -4.74
C TRP A 91 -0.95 4.00 -3.66
N CYS A 92 -1.78 5.03 -3.57
CA CYS A 92 -1.73 6.02 -2.51
C CYS A 92 -2.28 5.43 -1.21
N ASP A 93 -1.51 5.45 -0.12
CA ASP A 93 -1.99 5.01 1.19
C ASP A 93 -3.10 5.92 1.75
N GLY A 94 -3.06 7.21 1.39
CA GLY A 94 -3.99 8.23 1.88
C GLY A 94 -5.37 8.25 1.24
N CYS A 95 -5.55 7.67 0.05
CA CYS A 95 -6.85 7.67 -0.64
C CYS A 95 -7.13 6.45 -1.52
N GLY A 96 -6.17 5.52 -1.65
CA GLY A 96 -6.29 4.36 -2.52
C GLY A 96 -6.11 4.60 -4.01
N GLN A 97 -5.88 5.85 -4.44
CA GLN A 97 -5.71 6.17 -5.86
C GLN A 97 -4.50 5.45 -6.48
N ASP A 98 -4.64 4.98 -7.72
CA ASP A 98 -3.53 4.51 -8.55
C ASP A 98 -2.56 5.67 -8.85
N ILE A 99 -1.31 5.51 -8.44
CA ILE A 99 -0.23 6.49 -8.61
C ILE A 99 0.92 5.92 -9.44
N ARG A 100 0.73 4.81 -10.17
CA ARG A 100 1.78 4.19 -11.01
C ARG A 100 2.41 5.14 -12.03
N TYR A 101 1.63 6.14 -12.46
CA TYR A 101 2.04 7.14 -13.44
C TYR A 101 2.27 8.53 -12.82
N GLU A 102 2.17 8.64 -11.49
CA GLU A 102 2.43 9.87 -10.76
C GLU A 102 3.83 9.84 -10.14
N VAL A 103 4.31 11.00 -9.71
CA VAL A 103 5.51 11.08 -8.86
C VAL A 103 5.05 10.77 -7.42
N PRO A 104 5.37 9.59 -6.85
CA PRO A 104 4.96 9.25 -5.50
C PRO A 104 5.57 10.23 -4.50
N MET A 105 4.75 10.72 -3.57
CA MET A 105 5.19 11.59 -2.49
C MET A 105 5.23 10.82 -1.18
N LEU A 106 6.05 11.29 -0.24
CA LEU A 106 6.08 10.76 1.12
C LEU A 106 5.40 11.73 2.07
N ASP A 107 4.50 11.21 2.91
CA ASP A 107 3.97 11.98 4.03
C ASP A 107 4.99 12.08 5.18
N LYS A 108 4.66 12.84 6.22
CA LYS A 108 5.51 13.01 7.42
C LYS A 108 5.84 11.70 8.16
N ASN A 109 5.15 10.61 7.85
CA ASN A 109 5.35 9.29 8.45
C ASN A 109 6.06 8.33 7.47
N GLY A 110 6.55 8.83 6.32
CA GLY A 110 7.22 8.00 5.31
C GLY A 110 6.28 7.15 4.45
N ARG A 111 4.98 7.47 4.42
CA ARG A 111 3.98 6.71 3.65
C ARG A 111 3.89 7.24 2.23
N ILE A 112 3.79 6.34 1.25
CA ILE A 112 3.63 6.71 -0.16
C ILE A 112 2.21 7.21 -0.41
N ILE A 113 2.09 8.45 -0.88
CA ILE A 113 0.83 9.16 -1.11
C ILE A 113 0.83 9.89 -2.46
N CYS A 114 -0.36 10.17 -3.00
CA CYS A 114 -0.54 11.02 -4.18
C CYS A 114 -0.36 12.50 -3.83
N GLN A 115 -0.20 13.34 -4.85
CA GLN A 115 -0.02 14.79 -4.69
C GLN A 115 -1.22 15.47 -4.00
N HIS A 116 -2.42 14.92 -4.12
CA HIS A 116 -3.61 15.44 -3.44
C HIS A 116 -3.59 15.17 -1.95
N CYS A 117 -3.03 14.04 -1.52
CA CYS A 117 -2.95 13.65 -0.11
C CYS A 117 -1.75 14.29 0.61
N SER A 118 -0.85 14.95 -0.11
CA SER A 118 0.34 15.59 0.47
C SER A 118 0.17 17.07 0.82
N GLN A 119 -0.92 17.68 0.34
CA GLN A 119 -1.29 19.08 0.63
C GLN A 119 -1.99 19.18 1.98
#